data_AF-A0A0U0ZSH8-F1
#
_entry.id   AF-A0A0U0ZSH8-F1
#
_cell.length_a   1.000
_cell.length_b   1.000
_cell.length_c   1.000
_cell.angle_alpha   90.00
_cell.angle_beta   90.00
_cell.angle_gamma   90.00
#
_symmetry.space_group_name_H-M   'P 1'
#
loop_
_entity.id
_entity.type
_entity.pdbx_description
1 polymer ?
#
loop_
_entity_poly.entity_id
_entity_poly.type
_entity_poly.pdbx_seq_one_letter_code
_entity_poly.pdbx_strand_id
1 'polypeptide(L)'
;MTQAPASTEVLFHHATVLYAELMPGTRWRREFSMEVLGLIKPCLGACQPLDPVTLSAFVSKHRPQIMSALQDYGPGSALFKTGTFAYSLFGQPECLILWERIHSAVLALTATVRGSEIAPAVETLADVWGKSLPL
;
A
#
# COMPACT_ATOMS: atom_id res chain seq x y z
N MET A 1 0.32 19.50 20.43
CA MET A 1 1.12 18.30 20.75
C MET A 1 1.24 17.49 19.47
N THR A 2 2.40 17.51 18.83
CA THR A 2 2.67 16.70 17.63
C THR A 2 2.84 15.25 18.10
N GLN A 3 1.86 14.39 17.83
CA GLN A 3 2.03 12.94 18.03
C GLN A 3 3.22 12.50 17.18
N ALA A 4 4.16 11.77 17.80
CA ALA A 4 5.20 11.10 17.05
C ALA A 4 4.54 10.14 16.03
N PRO A 5 5.06 10.03 14.80
CA PRO A 5 4.57 9.05 13.85
C PRO A 5 4.54 7.67 14.50
N ALA A 6 3.45 6.94 14.28
CA ALA A 6 3.35 5.56 14.73
C ALA A 6 4.52 4.74 14.16
N SER A 7 4.99 3.75 14.94
CA SER A 7 6.01 2.85 14.43
C SER A 7 5.49 2.11 13.18
N THR A 8 6.39 1.67 12.31
CA THR A 8 6.02 0.95 11.08
C THR A 8 5.18 -0.29 11.39
N GLU A 9 5.46 -0.96 12.52
CA GLU A 9 4.69 -2.11 13.00
C GLU A 9 3.24 -1.74 13.36
N VAL A 10 3.03 -0.62 14.05
CA VAL A 10 1.69 -0.15 14.42
C VAL A 10 0.89 0.23 13.17
N LEU A 11 1.50 0.99 12.26
CA LEU A 11 0.84 1.40 11.02
C LEU A 11 0.41 0.19 10.20
N PHE A 12 1.26 -0.84 10.12
CA PHE A 12 0.90 -2.05 9.41
C PHE A 12 -0.16 -2.87 10.09
N HIS A 13 -0.05 -3.05 11.41
CA HIS A 13 -1.08 -3.78 12.13
C HIS A 13 -2.45 -3.18 11.81
N HIS A 14 -2.51 -1.85 11.78
CA HIS A 14 -3.71 -1.11 11.39
C HIS A 14 -4.09 -1.33 9.91
N ALA A 15 -3.14 -1.25 8.98
CA ALA A 15 -3.38 -1.55 7.57
C ALA A 15 -3.92 -2.98 7.37
N THR A 16 -3.44 -3.95 8.14
CA THR A 16 -3.89 -5.35 8.13
C THR A 16 -5.34 -5.46 8.56
N VAL A 17 -5.72 -4.77 9.65
CA VAL A 17 -7.11 -4.74 10.13
C VAL A 17 -8.03 -4.14 9.06
N LEU A 18 -7.67 -2.97 8.51
CA LEU A 18 -8.45 -2.31 7.45
C LEU A 18 -8.56 -3.18 6.19
N TYR A 19 -7.47 -3.83 5.79
CA TYR A 19 -7.46 -4.70 4.62
C TYR A 19 -8.36 -5.94 4.82
N ALA A 20 -8.36 -6.53 6.03
CA ALA A 20 -9.23 -7.65 6.35
C ALA A 20 -10.72 -7.30 6.32
N GLU A 21 -11.09 -6.05 6.62
CA GLU A 21 -12.46 -5.56 6.46
C GLU A 21 -12.89 -5.50 4.99
N LEU A 22 -11.97 -5.17 4.08
CA LEU A 22 -12.24 -5.09 2.65
C LEU A 22 -12.31 -6.46 1.98
N MET A 23 -11.48 -7.41 2.43
CA MET A 23 -11.35 -8.76 1.87
C MET A 23 -11.66 -9.86 2.91
N PRO A 24 -12.92 -10.00 3.36
CA PRO A 24 -13.27 -11.03 4.33
C PRO A 24 -13.12 -12.43 3.72
N GLY A 25 -12.40 -13.31 4.41
CA GLY A 25 -12.31 -14.73 4.06
C GLY A 25 -11.11 -15.15 3.22
N THR A 26 -10.25 -14.22 2.77
CA THR A 26 -9.00 -14.59 2.10
C THR A 26 -7.93 -14.93 3.13
N ARG A 27 -7.50 -16.21 3.17
CA ARG A 27 -6.28 -16.63 3.90
C ARG A 27 -4.99 -16.28 3.14
N TRP A 28 -5.12 -15.72 1.93
CA TRP A 28 -3.99 -15.39 1.07
C TRP A 28 -3.16 -14.24 1.65
N ARG A 29 -1.85 -14.50 1.78
CA ARG A 29 -0.76 -13.59 2.17
C ARG A 29 -1.06 -12.66 3.35
N ARG A 30 -1.28 -13.28 4.52
CA ARG A 30 -1.13 -12.60 5.82
C ARG A 30 0.32 -12.38 6.24
N GLU A 31 1.27 -12.89 5.47
CA GLU A 31 2.68 -12.70 5.75
C GLU A 31 3.16 -11.39 5.14
N PHE A 32 3.51 -10.53 6.07
CA PHE A 32 4.16 -9.25 5.89
C PHE A 32 5.41 -9.43 5.02
N SER A 33 5.51 -8.71 3.89
CA SER A 33 6.83 -8.48 3.30
C SER A 33 7.56 -7.43 4.15
N MET A 34 8.29 -7.90 5.16
CA MET A 34 9.19 -7.05 5.95
C MET A 34 10.20 -6.31 5.05
N GLU A 35 10.51 -6.88 3.88
CA GLU A 35 11.31 -6.26 2.83
C GLU A 35 10.62 -5.02 2.24
N VAL A 36 9.34 -5.14 1.83
CA VAL A 36 8.56 -3.98 1.33
C VAL A 36 8.49 -2.89 2.39
N LEU A 37 8.26 -3.21 3.67
CA LEU A 37 8.32 -2.18 4.72
C LEU A 37 9.69 -1.55 4.86
N GLY A 38 10.73 -2.37 4.93
CA GLY A 38 12.09 -1.89 5.11
C GLY A 38 12.42 -0.87 4.04
N LEU A 39 11.97 -1.15 2.80
CA LEU A 39 12.11 -0.27 1.66
C LEU A 39 11.27 1.00 1.79
N ILE A 40 10.00 0.95 2.21
CA ILE A 40 9.14 2.16 2.27
C ILE A 40 9.25 2.94 3.58
N LYS A 41 9.87 2.40 4.63
CA LYS A 41 10.04 3.07 5.93
C LYS A 41 10.61 4.50 5.82
N PRO A 42 11.61 4.79 4.96
CA PRO A 42 12.09 6.15 4.76
C PRO A 42 11.00 7.12 4.25
N CYS A 43 10.10 6.66 3.37
CA CYS A 43 9.03 7.50 2.82
C CYS A 43 7.98 7.84 3.89
N LEU A 44 7.86 7.04 4.94
CA LEU A 44 6.92 7.31 6.04
C LEU A 44 7.33 8.51 6.90
N GLY A 45 8.63 8.78 7.00
CA GLY A 45 9.18 9.89 7.78
C GLY A 45 9.53 11.14 6.96
N ALA A 46 9.68 11.01 5.64
CA ALA A 46 10.21 12.07 4.78
C ALA A 46 9.26 13.26 4.56
N CYS A 47 7.93 13.07 4.62
CA CYS A 47 6.91 14.13 4.51
C CYS A 47 5.61 13.65 5.16
N GLN A 48 4.93 14.55 5.91
CA GLN A 48 3.71 14.32 6.71
C GLN A 48 3.58 12.93 7.35
N PRO A 49 3.68 12.81 8.69
CA PRO A 49 3.63 11.53 9.36
C PRO A 49 2.34 10.79 8.98
N LEU A 50 2.47 9.63 8.34
CA LEU A 50 1.34 8.74 8.10
C LEU A 50 1.11 7.96 9.38
N ASP A 51 0.00 8.26 10.04
CA ASP A 51 -0.47 7.58 11.24
C ASP A 51 -1.72 6.72 10.93
N PRO A 52 -2.14 5.86 11.87
CA PRO A 52 -3.34 5.04 11.70
C PRO A 52 -4.61 5.83 11.40
N VAL A 53 -4.74 7.06 11.94
CA VAL A 53 -5.93 7.91 11.76
C VAL A 53 -6.02 8.40 10.32
N THR A 54 -4.89 8.88 9.79
CA THR A 54 -4.75 9.34 8.41
C THR A 54 -5.00 8.20 7.43
N LEU A 55 -4.45 7.01 7.71
CA LEU A 55 -4.70 5.83 6.89
C LEU A 55 -6.18 5.41 6.90
N SER A 56 -6.84 5.40 8.06
CA SER A 56 -8.28 5.14 8.16
C SER A 56 -9.11 6.15 7.37
N ALA A 57 -8.77 7.43 7.46
CA ALA A 57 -9.46 8.49 6.73
C ALA A 57 -9.29 8.31 5.21
N PHE A 58 -8.08 7.98 4.76
CA PHE A 58 -7.78 7.67 3.37
C PHE A 58 -8.61 6.48 2.87
N VAL A 59 -8.58 5.35 3.58
CA VAL A 59 -9.35 4.16 3.21
C VAL A 59 -10.85 4.45 3.18
N SER A 60 -11.38 5.19 4.16
CA SER A 60 -12.80 5.55 4.20
C SER A 60 -13.20 6.41 3.02
N LYS A 61 -12.37 7.41 2.66
CA LYS A 61 -12.62 8.32 1.54
C LYS A 61 -12.53 7.62 0.18
N HIS A 62 -11.57 6.72 0.00
CA HIS A 62 -11.28 6.07 -1.29
C HIS A 62 -11.81 4.65 -1.39
N ARG A 63 -12.63 4.19 -0.43
CA ARG A 63 -13.14 2.81 -0.36
C ARG A 63 -13.67 2.28 -1.70
N PRO A 64 -14.50 3.01 -2.49
CA PRO A 64 -14.98 2.49 -3.76
C PRO A 64 -13.87 2.20 -4.77
N GLN A 65 -12.87 3.08 -4.87
CA GLN A 65 -11.72 2.92 -5.75
C GLN A 65 -10.83 1.75 -5.31
N ILE A 66 -10.59 1.62 -4.00
CA ILE A 66 -9.85 0.49 -3.42
C ILE A 66 -10.54 -0.82 -3.76
N MET A 67 -11.86 -0.91 -3.53
CA MET A 67 -12.62 -2.12 -3.82
C MET A 67 -12.58 -2.51 -5.29
N SER A 68 -12.67 -1.54 -6.20
CA SER A 68 -12.52 -1.80 -7.65
C SER A 68 -11.14 -2.37 -7.97
N ALA A 69 -10.07 -1.75 -7.46
CA ALA A 69 -8.70 -2.23 -7.68
C ALA A 69 -8.50 -3.64 -7.09
N LEU A 70 -9.04 -3.92 -5.90
CA LEU A 70 -8.94 -5.24 -5.28
C LEU A 70 -9.77 -6.31 -6.03
N GLN A 71 -10.88 -5.94 -6.65
CA GLN A 71 -11.66 -6.87 -7.46
C GLN A 71 -10.92 -7.28 -8.74
N ASP A 72 -10.26 -6.32 -9.39
CA ASP A 72 -9.60 -6.53 -10.68
C ASP A 72 -8.22 -7.16 -10.53
N TYR A 73 -7.50 -6.85 -9.45
CA TYR A 73 -6.08 -7.21 -9.26
C TYR A 73 -5.79 -7.97 -7.96
N GLY A 74 -6.70 -7.91 -6.98
CA GLY A 74 -6.52 -8.54 -5.67
C GLY A 74 -6.79 -10.05 -5.67
N PRO A 75 -6.79 -10.69 -4.48
CA PRO A 75 -6.89 -12.13 -4.36
C PRO A 75 -8.17 -12.69 -4.98
N GLY A 76 -8.01 -13.69 -5.85
CA GLY A 76 -9.12 -14.32 -6.58
C GLY A 76 -9.29 -13.81 -8.01
N SER A 77 -8.72 -12.65 -8.34
CA SER A 77 -8.67 -12.13 -9.71
C SER A 77 -7.81 -13.02 -10.63
N ALA A 78 -8.03 -12.90 -11.94
CA ALA A 78 -7.22 -13.62 -12.93
C ALA A 78 -5.74 -13.15 -12.92
N LEU A 79 -5.52 -11.84 -12.73
CA LEU A 79 -4.19 -11.24 -12.70
C LEU A 79 -3.39 -11.61 -11.45
N PHE A 80 -4.05 -11.77 -10.30
CA PHE A 80 -3.38 -12.27 -9.10
C PHE A 80 -2.84 -13.71 -9.27
N LYS A 81 -3.58 -14.55 -10.01
CA LYS A 81 -3.24 -15.97 -10.19
C LYS A 81 -2.00 -16.21 -11.06
N THR A 82 -1.60 -15.25 -11.88
CA THR A 82 -0.40 -15.37 -12.73
C THR A 82 0.91 -15.18 -11.96
N GLY A 83 0.85 -14.75 -10.69
CA GLY A 83 1.97 -14.83 -9.75
C GLY A 83 3.03 -13.73 -9.85
N THR A 84 2.79 -12.64 -10.59
CA THR A 84 3.74 -11.52 -10.67
C THR A 84 3.75 -10.71 -9.37
N PHE A 85 4.93 -10.30 -8.90
CA PHE A 85 5.11 -9.54 -7.65
C PHE A 85 4.22 -8.27 -7.58
N ALA A 86 4.09 -7.54 -8.69
CA ALA A 86 3.20 -6.38 -8.81
C ALA A 86 1.74 -6.70 -8.43
N TYR A 87 1.18 -7.76 -9.02
CA TYR A 87 -0.18 -8.20 -8.70
C TYR A 87 -0.27 -8.80 -7.30
N SER A 88 0.82 -9.36 -6.77
CA SER A 88 0.84 -9.90 -5.42
C SER A 88 0.73 -8.82 -4.33
N LEU A 89 1.21 -7.60 -4.57
CA LEU A 89 1.05 -6.47 -3.64
C LEU A 89 -0.43 -6.09 -3.44
N PHE A 90 -1.27 -6.21 -4.47
CA PHE A 90 -2.71 -5.97 -4.33
C PHE A 90 -3.38 -6.97 -3.37
N GLY A 91 -2.74 -8.11 -3.11
CA GLY A 91 -3.15 -9.09 -2.12
C GLY A 91 -2.58 -8.88 -0.72
N GLN A 92 -1.87 -7.78 -0.48
CA GLN A 92 -1.13 -7.51 0.74
C GLN A 92 -1.57 -6.18 1.36
N PRO A 93 -1.64 -6.06 2.69
CA PRO A 93 -2.07 -4.82 3.36
C PRO A 93 -1.14 -3.63 3.09
N GLU A 94 0.12 -3.86 2.70
CA GLU A 94 1.10 -2.84 2.29
C GLU A 94 0.60 -2.01 1.10
N CYS A 95 -0.28 -2.53 0.24
CA CYS A 95 -0.85 -1.74 -0.85
C CYS A 95 -1.64 -0.53 -0.35
N LEU A 96 -2.29 -0.61 0.83
CA LEU A 96 -3.03 0.53 1.40
C LEU A 96 -2.08 1.67 1.77
N ILE A 97 -0.92 1.33 2.33
CA ILE A 97 0.13 2.30 2.69
C ILE A 97 0.71 2.91 1.41
N LEU A 98 1.02 2.07 0.41
CA LEU A 98 1.54 2.52 -0.88
C LEU A 98 0.55 3.44 -1.60
N TRP A 99 -0.74 3.10 -1.68
CA TRP A 99 -1.75 3.95 -2.32
C TRP A 99 -1.96 5.26 -1.59
N GLU A 100 -1.92 5.27 -0.26
CA GLU A 100 -1.95 6.52 0.50
C GLU A 100 -0.76 7.39 0.09
N ARG A 101 0.44 6.82 0.03
CA ARG A 101 1.65 7.55 -0.35
C ARG A 101 1.68 7.97 -1.82
N ILE A 102 1.13 7.17 -2.72
CA ILE A 102 0.86 7.54 -4.11
C ILE A 102 -0.13 8.70 -4.19
N HIS A 103 -1.04 8.85 -3.23
CA HIS A 103 -2.00 9.96 -3.22
C HIS A 103 -1.42 11.24 -2.59
N SER A 104 -0.67 11.13 -1.49
CA SER A 104 -0.30 12.28 -0.64
C SER A 104 1.18 12.65 -0.66
N ALA A 105 2.06 11.74 -1.06
CA ALA A 105 3.51 11.88 -0.90
C ALA A 105 4.31 11.24 -2.07
N VAL A 106 3.78 11.37 -3.30
CA VAL A 106 4.31 10.74 -4.53
C VAL A 106 5.83 10.85 -4.66
N LEU A 107 6.37 12.06 -4.51
CA LEU A 107 7.80 12.30 -4.74
C LEU A 107 8.67 11.60 -3.68
N ALA A 108 8.22 11.56 -2.42
CA ALA A 108 8.94 10.89 -1.35
C ALA A 108 8.92 9.36 -1.54
N LEU A 109 7.77 8.81 -1.92
CA LEU A 109 7.67 7.40 -2.29
C LEU A 109 8.56 7.07 -3.48
N THR A 110 8.47 7.87 -4.54
CA THR A 110 9.27 7.73 -5.77
C THR A 110 10.76 7.72 -5.45
N ALA A 111 11.25 8.70 -4.68
CA ALA A 111 12.66 8.77 -4.29
C ALA A 111 13.10 7.55 -3.47
N THR A 112 12.20 7.00 -2.66
CA THR A 112 12.47 5.84 -1.80
C THR A 112 12.56 4.54 -2.60
N VAL A 113 11.69 4.35 -3.59
CA VAL A 113 11.62 3.09 -4.35
C VAL A 113 12.42 3.11 -5.65
N ARG A 114 12.89 4.27 -6.11
CA ARG A 114 13.68 4.39 -7.34
C ARG A 114 14.88 3.44 -7.32
N GLY A 115 15.00 2.62 -8.37
CA GLY A 115 16.08 1.65 -8.51
C GLY A 115 15.99 0.43 -7.59
N SER A 116 14.94 0.32 -6.77
CA SER A 116 14.67 -0.88 -5.97
C SER A 116 13.90 -1.93 -6.77
N GLU A 117 13.93 -3.17 -6.30
CA GLU A 117 13.18 -4.28 -6.90
C GLU A 117 11.65 -4.09 -6.87
N ILE A 118 11.14 -3.27 -5.94
CA ILE A 118 9.71 -3.01 -5.82
C ILE A 118 9.24 -1.87 -6.72
N ALA A 119 10.14 -1.12 -7.36
CA ALA A 119 9.77 0.04 -8.19
C ALA A 119 8.70 -0.29 -9.26
N PRO A 120 8.83 -1.38 -10.05
CA PRO A 120 7.83 -1.73 -11.06
C PRO A 120 6.46 -2.09 -10.46
N ALA A 121 6.47 -2.65 -9.25
CA ALA A 121 5.25 -3.01 -8.54
C ALA A 121 4.51 -1.77 -8.01
N VAL A 122 5.28 -0.81 -7.50
CA VAL A 122 4.75 0.49 -7.05
C VAL A 122 4.27 1.32 -8.24
N GLU A 123 4.92 1.23 -9.40
CA GLU A 123 4.43 1.78 -10.68
C GLU A 123 3.07 1.21 -11.05
N THR A 124 2.95 -0.12 -11.06
CA THR A 124 1.69 -0.81 -11.37
C THR A 124 0.56 -0.40 -10.43
N LEU A 125 0.86 -0.30 -9.12
CA LEU A 125 -0.11 0.18 -8.13
C LEU A 125 -0.55 1.61 -8.43
N ALA A 126 0.37 2.48 -8.85
CA ALA A 126 0.06 3.87 -9.17
C ALA A 126 -0.76 4.00 -10.45
N ASP A 127 -0.42 3.26 -11.50
CA ASP A 127 -1.17 3.23 -12.76
C ASP A 127 -2.63 2.81 -12.53
N VAL A 128 -2.85 1.71 -11.77
CA VAL A 128 -4.20 1.28 -11.38
C VAL A 128 -4.90 2.33 -10.51
N TRP A 129 -4.14 3.06 -9.70
CA TRP A 129 -4.64 4.16 -8.89
C TRP A 129 -4.89 5.45 -9.70
N GLY A 130 -4.61 5.46 -11.01
CA GLY A 130 -4.77 6.62 -11.89
C GLY A 130 -3.72 7.70 -11.65
N LYS A 131 -2.52 7.32 -11.22
CA LYS A 131 -1.39 8.21 -10.95
C LYS A 131 -0.16 7.73 -11.69
N SER A 132 0.60 8.66 -12.24
CA SER A 132 1.93 8.35 -12.78
C SER A 132 2.99 8.62 -11.72
N LEU A 133 3.95 7.71 -11.60
CA LEU A 133 5.13 7.91 -10.79
C LEU A 133 6.31 8.27 -11.68
N PRO A 134 7.04 9.35 -11.40
CA PRO A 134 8.26 9.68 -12.12
C PRO A 134 9.42 8.81 -11.59
N LEU A 135 9.35 7.49 -11.78
CA LEU A 135 10.34 6.52 -11.27
C LEU A 135 11.72 6.65 -11.92
#